data_AF-A0A0F6YMJ4-F1
#
_entry.id   AF-A0A0F6YMJ4-F1
#
_cell.length_a   1.000
_cell.length_b   1.000
_cell.length_c   1.000
_cell.angle_alpha   90.00
_cell.angle_beta   90.00
_cell.angle_gamma   90.00
#
_symmetry.space_group_name_H-M   'P 1'
#
loop_
_entity.id
_entity.type
_entity.pdbx_description
1 polymer ?
#
loop_
_entity_poly.entity_id
_entity_poly.type
_entity_poly.pdbx_seq_one_letter_code
_entity_poly.pdbx_strand_id
1 'polypeptide(L)'
;MATFAELGISFPLYEGPLSTCTGHRGRGTCALCAQPGELFGFGIGGYVELTCAGCGARTDWHVAERVPSCACGAALVAPVTVEREVRACHACFRAGRAKSTQDTELGMVTPELARQGVTHGLPSDLISELYDTSPSPDDPSWSRVHVASELLEELLRTPTFSTWQGAIWLFHCDAPMVFVGEWKREELLARAGDDAGARRLVTELLGADDERCDPQRWDAFVRGEAELGGLYTFRCGRCGKHRAGWDMD
;
A
#
# COMPACT_ATOMS: atom_id res chain seq x y z
N MET A 1 8.22 -17.35 -7.96
CA MET A 1 6.85 -16.99 -8.39
C MET A 1 6.94 -15.78 -9.30
N ALA A 2 6.00 -15.59 -10.24
CA ALA A 2 6.09 -14.49 -11.17
C ALA A 2 5.99 -13.11 -10.47
N THR A 3 6.73 -12.11 -10.94
CA THR A 3 6.76 -10.73 -10.41
C THR A 3 6.39 -9.71 -11.49
N PHE A 4 6.07 -8.47 -11.11
CA PHE A 4 5.84 -7.41 -12.10
C PHE A 4 7.10 -7.08 -12.91
N ALA A 5 8.29 -7.17 -12.31
CA ALA A 5 9.55 -6.92 -13.01
C ALA A 5 9.75 -7.87 -14.20
N GLU A 6 9.37 -9.14 -14.06
CA GLU A 6 9.39 -10.13 -15.15
C GLU A 6 8.37 -9.82 -16.27
N LEU A 7 7.32 -9.06 -15.95
CA LEU A 7 6.37 -8.54 -16.94
C LEU A 7 6.83 -7.21 -17.59
N GLY A 8 8.02 -6.70 -17.23
CA GLY A 8 8.50 -5.38 -17.66
C GLY A 8 7.74 -4.21 -17.01
N ILE A 9 7.08 -4.46 -15.88
CA ILE A 9 6.27 -3.51 -15.13
C ILE A 9 7.01 -3.12 -13.86
N SER A 10 7.15 -1.81 -13.64
CA SER A 10 7.83 -1.29 -12.45
C SER A 10 6.86 -0.58 -11.53
N PHE A 11 6.87 -0.98 -10.26
CA PHE A 11 6.32 -0.28 -9.12
C PHE A 11 7.43 -0.13 -8.06
N PRO A 12 7.97 1.09 -7.85
CA PRO A 12 9.09 1.33 -6.93
C PRO A 12 8.89 0.78 -5.51
N LEU A 13 7.64 0.70 -5.05
CA LEU A 13 7.31 0.23 -3.71
C LEU A 13 6.78 -1.22 -3.69
N TYR A 14 6.76 -1.94 -4.81
CA TYR A 14 6.23 -3.31 -4.87
C TYR A 14 7.14 -4.24 -5.68
N GLU A 15 7.81 -5.15 -4.98
CA GLU A 15 8.65 -6.22 -5.53
C GLU A 15 8.08 -7.63 -5.27
N GLY A 16 6.97 -7.72 -4.54
CA GLY A 16 6.35 -9.00 -4.19
C GLY A 16 5.83 -9.81 -5.39
N PRO A 17 5.50 -11.10 -5.18
CA PRO A 17 4.89 -11.94 -6.20
C PRO A 17 3.54 -11.40 -6.71
N LEU A 18 3.23 -11.62 -8.00
CA LEU A 18 1.93 -11.25 -8.58
C LEU A 18 0.75 -11.86 -7.83
N SER A 19 0.91 -13.07 -7.29
CA SER A 19 -0.10 -13.77 -6.51
C SER A 19 -0.48 -13.06 -5.21
N THR A 20 0.37 -12.16 -4.72
CA THR A 20 0.11 -11.34 -3.53
C THR A 20 -0.54 -10.01 -3.86
N CYS A 21 -0.79 -9.68 -5.14
CA CYS A 21 -1.38 -8.42 -5.55
C CYS A 21 -2.91 -8.54 -5.67
N THR A 22 -3.65 -7.88 -4.79
CA THR A 22 -5.14 -7.91 -4.73
C THR A 22 -5.79 -7.17 -5.90
N GLY A 23 -5.07 -6.23 -6.51
CA GLY A 23 -5.58 -5.36 -7.58
C GLY A 23 -5.35 -5.86 -9.00
N HIS A 24 -4.44 -6.81 -9.24
CA HIS A 24 -4.12 -7.25 -10.60
C HIS A 24 -5.28 -8.03 -11.23
N ARG A 25 -5.58 -7.74 -12.51
CA ARG A 25 -6.69 -8.36 -13.26
C ARG A 25 -6.21 -9.03 -14.56
N GLY A 26 -4.90 -9.13 -14.77
CA GLY A 26 -4.31 -9.62 -16.00
C GLY A 26 -4.48 -8.66 -17.18
N ARG A 27 -4.36 -9.19 -18.41
CA ARG A 27 -4.42 -8.39 -19.63
C ARG A 27 -5.84 -8.01 -20.02
N GLY A 28 -6.01 -6.78 -20.51
CA GLY A 28 -7.25 -6.32 -21.11
C GLY A 28 -7.14 -4.88 -21.64
N THR A 29 -8.28 -4.23 -21.86
CA THR A 29 -8.36 -2.83 -22.33
C THR A 29 -8.55 -1.87 -21.18
N CYS A 30 -7.69 -0.85 -21.09
CA CYS A 30 -7.76 0.18 -20.05
C CYS A 30 -9.00 1.06 -20.19
N ALA A 31 -9.78 1.20 -19.13
CA ALA A 31 -10.97 2.07 -19.11
C ALA A 31 -10.64 3.57 -19.22
N LEU A 32 -9.38 3.96 -18.96
CA LEU A 32 -8.95 5.37 -18.94
C LEU A 32 -8.29 5.84 -20.26
N CYS A 33 -7.68 4.94 -21.03
CA CYS A 33 -6.97 5.30 -22.27
C CYS A 33 -7.30 4.40 -23.46
N ALA A 34 -8.16 3.39 -23.28
CA ALA A 34 -8.54 2.41 -24.28
C ALA A 34 -7.38 1.59 -24.88
N GLN A 35 -6.16 1.68 -24.32
CA GLN A 35 -5.02 0.88 -24.75
C GLN A 35 -5.03 -0.50 -24.08
N PRO A 36 -4.55 -1.54 -24.77
CA PRO A 36 -4.36 -2.86 -24.16
C PRO A 36 -3.17 -2.83 -23.18
N GLY A 37 -3.23 -3.63 -22.12
CA GLY A 37 -2.12 -3.80 -21.16
C GLY A 37 -2.50 -4.65 -19.95
N GLU A 38 -1.55 -4.79 -19.02
CA GLU A 38 -1.83 -5.36 -17.68
C GLU A 38 -2.69 -4.38 -16.88
N LEU A 39 -3.82 -4.87 -16.39
CA LEU A 39 -4.87 -4.08 -15.74
C LEU A 39 -4.85 -4.24 -14.22
N PHE A 40 -5.22 -3.15 -13.56
CA PHE A 40 -5.42 -3.06 -12.12
C PHE A 40 -6.86 -2.58 -11.85
N GLY A 41 -7.56 -3.24 -10.93
CA GLY A 41 -8.91 -2.90 -10.51
C GLY A 41 -8.93 -1.88 -9.39
N PHE A 42 -9.82 -0.89 -9.50
CA PHE A 42 -10.03 0.18 -8.55
C PHE A 42 -11.52 0.21 -8.17
N GLY A 43 -11.83 -0.28 -6.97
CA GLY A 43 -13.19 -0.34 -6.40
C GLY A 43 -13.35 0.60 -5.22
N ILE A 44 -13.78 0.07 -4.07
CA ILE A 44 -13.83 0.82 -2.80
C ILE A 44 -12.40 1.28 -2.44
N GLY A 45 -12.24 2.56 -2.07
CA GLY A 45 -10.94 3.18 -1.84
C GLY A 45 -10.16 3.54 -3.12
N GLY A 46 -10.70 3.22 -4.30
CA GLY A 46 -10.13 3.57 -5.58
C GLY A 46 -10.53 4.98 -6.03
N TYR A 47 -9.59 5.71 -6.62
CA TYR A 47 -9.79 7.01 -7.25
C TYR A 47 -9.33 6.99 -8.69
N VAL A 48 -10.00 7.76 -9.54
CA VAL A 48 -9.55 8.01 -10.91
C VAL A 48 -9.61 9.50 -11.21
N GLU A 49 -8.64 9.96 -11.99
CA GLU A 49 -8.59 11.34 -12.44
C GLU A 49 -9.61 11.56 -13.57
N LEU A 50 -10.59 12.41 -13.32
CA LEU A 50 -11.52 12.89 -14.33
C LEU A 50 -11.02 14.22 -14.90
N THR A 51 -11.16 14.40 -16.21
CA THR A 51 -10.89 15.66 -16.89
C THR A 51 -12.18 16.27 -17.39
N CYS A 52 -12.42 17.53 -17.07
CA CYS A 52 -13.57 18.27 -17.55
C CYS A 52 -13.46 18.59 -19.05
N ALA A 53 -14.46 18.20 -19.83
CA ALA A 53 -14.50 18.51 -21.26
C ALA A 53 -14.69 20.02 -21.56
N GLY A 54 -15.33 20.76 -20.66
CA GLY A 54 -15.54 22.21 -20.80
C GLY A 54 -14.28 23.05 -20.54
N CYS A 55 -13.70 22.94 -19.34
CA CYS A 55 -12.59 23.79 -18.92
C CYS A 55 -11.22 23.09 -18.78
N GLY A 56 -11.15 21.76 -18.97
CA GLY A 56 -9.92 20.98 -18.81
C GLY A 56 -9.47 20.74 -17.36
N ALA A 57 -10.22 21.21 -16.36
CA ALA A 57 -9.92 20.97 -14.96
C ALA A 57 -9.88 19.47 -14.64
N ARG A 58 -8.96 19.08 -13.76
CA ARG A 58 -8.75 17.70 -13.32
C ARG A 58 -9.19 17.55 -11.88
N THR A 59 -9.85 16.43 -11.56
CA THR A 59 -10.26 16.11 -10.20
C THR A 59 -10.12 14.62 -9.95
N ASP A 60 -9.71 14.26 -8.76
CA ASP A 60 -9.78 12.87 -8.29
C ASP A 60 -11.25 12.56 -7.98
N TRP A 61 -11.81 11.52 -8.60
CA TRP A 61 -13.15 11.00 -8.31
C TRP A 61 -13.04 9.65 -7.61
N HIS A 62 -13.66 9.52 -6.44
CA HIS A 62 -13.76 8.26 -5.72
C HIS A 62 -14.76 7.33 -6.44
N VAL A 63 -14.32 6.14 -6.86
CA VAL A 63 -15.07 5.25 -7.77
C VAL A 63 -16.42 4.80 -7.18
N ALA A 64 -16.54 4.74 -5.85
CA ALA A 64 -17.79 4.37 -5.17
C ALA A 64 -18.80 5.53 -5.04
N GLU A 65 -18.42 6.76 -5.43
CA GLU A 65 -19.27 7.94 -5.29
C GLU A 65 -19.92 8.35 -6.61
N ARG A 66 -20.95 9.20 -6.51
CA ARG A 66 -21.55 9.82 -7.69
C ARG A 66 -20.53 10.76 -8.34
N VAL A 67 -20.42 10.68 -9.67
CA VAL A 67 -19.58 11.60 -10.46
C VAL A 67 -19.98 13.05 -10.18
N PRO A 68 -19.05 13.91 -9.73
CA PRO A 68 -19.37 15.30 -9.43
C PRO A 68 -19.53 16.11 -10.72
N SER A 69 -20.23 17.24 -10.60
CA SER A 69 -20.24 18.26 -11.65
C SER A 69 -18.94 19.08 -11.58
N CYS A 70 -18.44 19.53 -12.72
CA CYS A 70 -17.35 20.49 -12.72
C CYS A 70 -17.85 21.88 -12.27
N ALA A 71 -16.97 22.68 -11.65
CA ALA A 71 -17.27 24.07 -11.28
C ALA A 71 -17.69 24.95 -12.48
N CYS A 72 -17.27 24.62 -13.72
CA CYS A 72 -17.72 25.33 -14.93
C CYS A 72 -19.13 24.93 -15.40
N GLY A 73 -19.81 24.01 -14.70
CA GLY A 73 -21.13 23.50 -15.04
C GLY A 73 -21.13 22.36 -16.07
N ALA A 74 -20.00 22.06 -16.70
CA ALA A 74 -19.89 20.91 -17.59
C ALA A 74 -19.89 19.59 -16.81
N ALA A 75 -20.47 18.55 -17.42
CA ALA A 75 -20.42 17.20 -16.88
C ALA A 75 -19.01 16.62 -16.96
N LEU A 76 -18.58 15.95 -15.89
CA LEU A 76 -17.42 15.08 -15.94
C LEU A 76 -17.86 13.72 -16.49
N VAL A 77 -17.04 13.13 -17.36
CA VAL A 77 -17.32 11.81 -17.93
C VAL A 77 -16.56 10.77 -17.13
N ALA A 78 -17.29 9.93 -16.40
CA ALA A 78 -16.68 8.78 -15.74
C ALA A 78 -16.26 7.71 -16.76
N PRO A 79 -15.15 7.00 -16.50
CA PRO A 79 -14.78 5.84 -17.27
C PRO A 79 -15.80 4.70 -17.10
N VAL A 80 -15.76 3.75 -18.04
CA VAL A 80 -16.59 2.54 -17.94
C VAL A 80 -16.15 1.71 -16.73
N THR A 81 -17.13 1.32 -15.92
CA THR A 81 -16.94 0.40 -14.79
C THR A 81 -17.36 -1.01 -15.18
N VAL A 82 -16.62 -2.02 -14.73
CA VAL A 82 -16.99 -3.44 -14.82
C VAL A 82 -17.09 -3.95 -13.39
N GLU A 83 -18.23 -4.54 -13.02
CA GLU A 83 -18.45 -5.08 -11.66
C GLU A 83 -18.23 -4.04 -10.54
N ARG A 84 -18.57 -2.77 -10.82
CA ARG A 84 -18.33 -1.61 -9.92
C ARG A 84 -16.84 -1.27 -9.68
N GLU A 85 -15.93 -1.80 -10.50
CA GLU A 85 -14.53 -1.41 -10.53
C GLU A 85 -14.20 -0.65 -11.81
N VAL A 86 -13.32 0.35 -11.71
CA VAL A 86 -12.61 0.88 -12.87
C VAL A 86 -11.34 0.06 -13.07
N ARG A 87 -11.07 -0.37 -14.31
CA ARG A 87 -9.84 -1.11 -14.63
C ARG A 87 -8.88 -0.21 -15.40
N ALA A 88 -7.71 0.09 -14.84
CA ALA A 88 -6.71 0.93 -15.50
C ALA A 88 -5.42 0.14 -15.80
N CYS A 89 -4.76 0.43 -16.91
CA CYS A 89 -3.47 -0.17 -17.21
C CYS A 89 -2.36 0.40 -16.32
N HIS A 90 -1.24 -0.34 -16.21
CA HIS A 90 -0.02 0.10 -15.52
C HIS A 90 0.37 1.55 -15.85
N ALA A 91 0.40 1.93 -17.13
CA ALA A 91 0.80 3.28 -17.54
C ALA A 91 -0.12 4.37 -16.95
N CYS A 92 -1.44 4.16 -16.96
CA CYS A 92 -2.39 5.09 -16.35
C CYS A 92 -2.28 5.11 -14.82
N PHE A 93 -2.02 3.95 -14.19
CA PHE A 93 -1.80 3.86 -12.75
C PHE A 93 -0.54 4.64 -12.34
N ARG A 94 0.59 4.41 -13.02
CA ARG A 94 1.86 5.12 -12.78
C ARG A 94 1.79 6.62 -13.08
N ALA A 95 0.97 7.02 -14.04
CA ALA A 95 0.72 8.43 -14.33
C ALA A 95 -0.21 9.11 -13.29
N GLY A 96 -0.68 8.38 -12.27
CA GLY A 96 -1.59 8.92 -11.25
C GLY A 96 -3.02 9.15 -11.74
N ARG A 97 -3.38 8.63 -12.93
CA ARG A 97 -4.75 8.72 -13.45
C ARG A 97 -5.70 7.72 -12.79
N ALA A 98 -5.15 6.69 -12.15
CA ALA A 98 -5.82 5.87 -11.16
C ALA A 98 -4.95 5.84 -9.90
N LYS A 99 -5.57 5.81 -8.73
CA LYS A 99 -4.92 5.82 -7.43
C LYS A 99 -5.71 4.92 -6.48
N SER A 100 -5.04 4.29 -5.52
CA SER A 100 -5.72 3.58 -4.44
C SER A 100 -5.36 4.22 -3.12
N THR A 101 -6.35 4.50 -2.28
CA THR A 101 -6.11 4.77 -0.86
C THR A 101 -5.29 3.63 -0.27
N GLN A 102 -4.32 3.98 0.57
CA GLN A 102 -3.49 3.01 1.26
C GLN A 102 -3.61 3.23 2.76
N ASP A 103 -3.89 2.16 3.50
CA ASP A 103 -3.73 2.16 4.94
C ASP A 103 -2.26 1.93 5.28
N THR A 104 -1.78 2.64 6.30
CA THR A 104 -0.38 2.61 6.70
C THR A 104 -0.26 2.55 8.21
N GLU A 105 0.90 2.19 8.71
CA GLU A 105 1.16 2.23 10.16
C GLU A 105 1.12 3.65 10.74
N LEU A 106 1.04 4.69 9.89
CA LEU A 106 0.95 6.10 10.27
C LEU A 106 -0.43 6.70 9.94
N GLY A 107 -1.42 5.85 9.67
CA GLY A 107 -2.77 6.23 9.27
C GLY A 107 -3.01 6.19 7.76
N MET A 108 -4.28 6.29 7.38
CA MET A 108 -4.72 6.23 5.99
C MET A 108 -4.15 7.37 5.14
N VAL A 109 -3.88 7.09 3.87
CA VAL A 109 -3.44 8.09 2.87
C VAL A 109 -4.42 8.10 1.71
N THR A 110 -5.12 9.22 1.53
CA THR A 110 -6.00 9.50 0.37
C THR A 110 -5.28 10.43 -0.62
N PRO A 111 -5.78 10.59 -1.86
CA PRO A 111 -5.18 11.53 -2.83
C PRO A 111 -5.07 12.96 -2.33
N GLU A 112 -6.03 13.41 -1.53
CA GLU A 112 -5.99 14.75 -0.93
C GLU A 112 -4.87 14.88 0.09
N LEU A 113 -4.76 13.92 1.01
CA LEU A 113 -3.74 13.89 2.05
C LEU A 113 -2.34 13.74 1.46
N ALA A 114 -2.18 12.89 0.44
CA ALA A 114 -0.92 12.73 -0.28
C ALA A 114 -0.44 14.04 -0.91
N ARG A 115 -1.35 14.82 -1.54
CA ARG A 115 -1.03 16.14 -2.09
C ARG A 115 -0.62 17.16 -1.02
N GLN A 116 -1.15 17.03 0.19
CA GLN A 116 -0.81 17.87 1.33
C GLN A 116 0.50 17.44 2.03
N GLY A 117 1.05 16.27 1.68
CA GLY A 117 2.25 15.73 2.33
C GLY A 117 2.00 15.30 3.77
N VAL A 118 0.80 14.78 4.06
CA VAL A 118 0.43 14.30 5.40
C VAL A 118 -0.32 12.98 5.33
N THR A 119 -0.26 12.19 6.40
CA THR A 119 -1.18 11.06 6.61
C THR A 119 -2.44 11.52 7.33
N HIS A 120 -3.47 10.67 7.40
CA HIS A 120 -4.63 10.91 8.26
C HIS A 120 -4.23 10.99 9.74
N GLY A 121 -3.12 10.34 10.09
CA GLY A 121 -2.56 10.36 11.44
C GLY A 121 -3.05 9.23 12.33
N LEU A 122 -2.62 9.28 13.58
CA LEU A 122 -2.94 8.37 14.67
C LEU A 122 -3.27 9.18 15.94
N PRO A 123 -3.85 8.55 16.98
CA PRO A 123 -3.85 9.13 18.32
C PRO A 123 -2.44 9.59 18.71
N SER A 124 -2.33 10.82 19.23
CA SER A 124 -1.03 11.49 19.38
C SER A 124 -0.08 10.78 20.36
N ASP A 125 -0.63 10.03 21.31
CA ASP A 125 0.10 9.20 22.27
C ASP A 125 0.69 7.92 21.67
N LEU A 126 0.27 7.54 20.46
CA LEU A 126 0.77 6.38 19.73
C LEU A 126 1.84 6.72 18.68
N ILE A 127 2.08 8.01 18.40
CA ILE A 127 3.08 8.42 17.42
C ILE A 127 4.44 8.57 18.08
N SER A 128 5.44 7.93 17.49
CA SER A 128 6.83 8.12 17.90
C SER A 128 7.26 9.58 17.78
N GLU A 129 7.96 10.10 18.78
CA GLU A 129 8.57 11.44 18.78
C GLU A 129 9.58 11.65 17.63
N LEU A 130 9.95 10.58 16.92
CA LEU A 130 10.83 10.63 15.75
C LEU A 130 10.14 11.19 14.50
N TYR A 131 8.81 11.23 14.46
CA TYR A 131 8.06 11.75 13.33
C TYR A 131 7.75 13.24 13.49
N ASP A 132 7.85 13.99 12.40
CA ASP A 132 7.35 15.36 12.33
C ASP A 132 5.82 15.33 12.21
N THR A 133 5.13 16.05 13.09
CA THR A 133 3.67 15.99 13.22
C THR A 133 3.01 17.35 13.40
N SER A 134 1.73 17.40 13.02
CA SER A 134 0.83 18.50 13.35
C SER A 134 -0.51 17.96 13.87
N PRO A 135 -1.22 18.69 14.75
CA PRO A 135 -2.55 18.28 15.19
C PRO A 135 -3.51 18.14 14.02
N SER A 136 -4.37 17.13 14.04
CA SER A 136 -5.44 17.02 13.06
C SER A 136 -6.45 18.16 13.26
N PRO A 137 -6.89 18.84 12.17
CA PRO A 137 -7.90 19.89 12.26
C PRO A 137 -9.28 19.36 12.68
N ASP A 138 -9.54 18.08 12.43
CA ASP A 138 -10.83 17.44 12.72
C ASP A 138 -10.90 16.91 14.16
N ASP A 139 -9.76 16.50 14.71
CA ASP A 139 -9.63 16.01 16.09
C ASP A 139 -8.23 16.32 16.65
N PRO A 140 -8.09 17.31 17.55
CA PRO A 140 -6.81 17.68 18.13
C PRO A 140 -6.12 16.60 18.97
N SER A 141 -6.83 15.51 19.33
CA SER A 141 -6.21 14.36 20.00
C SER A 141 -5.45 13.44 19.03
N TRP A 142 -5.67 13.62 17.72
CA TRP A 142 -4.94 12.94 16.65
C TRP A 142 -3.86 13.85 16.07
N SER A 143 -2.76 13.24 15.66
CA SER A 143 -1.65 13.93 15.02
C SER A 143 -1.43 13.38 13.61
N ARG A 144 -1.38 14.26 12.63
CA ARG A 144 -1.01 13.94 11.25
C ARG A 144 0.50 13.84 11.15
N VAL A 145 1.01 12.84 10.43
CA VAL A 145 2.45 12.68 10.20
C VAL A 145 2.82 13.34 8.88
N HIS A 146 3.85 14.19 8.89
CA HIS A 146 4.37 14.84 7.70
C HIS A 146 5.29 13.90 6.92
N VAL A 147 4.99 13.73 5.63
CA VAL A 147 5.79 12.94 4.68
C VAL A 147 5.82 13.70 3.37
N ALA A 148 6.96 13.72 2.68
CA ALA A 148 7.06 14.37 1.37
C ALA A 148 5.93 13.92 0.43
N SER A 149 5.22 14.88 -0.18
CA SER A 149 4.05 14.64 -1.03
C SER A 149 4.33 13.63 -2.13
N GLU A 150 5.51 13.70 -2.74
CA GLU A 150 5.91 12.82 -3.85
C GLU A 150 5.99 11.35 -3.42
N LEU A 151 6.35 11.10 -2.16
CA LEU A 151 6.43 9.75 -1.58
C LEU A 151 5.04 9.19 -1.29
N LEU A 152 4.14 10.01 -0.76
CA LEU A 152 2.75 9.59 -0.55
C LEU A 152 2.03 9.38 -1.88
N GLU A 153 2.24 10.24 -2.87
CA GLU A 153 1.71 10.01 -4.21
C GLU A 153 2.27 8.76 -4.87
N GLU A 154 3.55 8.44 -4.66
CA GLU A 154 4.17 7.20 -5.13
C GLU A 154 3.50 5.97 -4.50
N LEU A 155 3.19 6.04 -3.20
CA LEU A 155 2.44 5.02 -2.49
C LEU A 155 1.04 4.81 -3.09
N LEU A 156 0.31 5.87 -3.40
CA LEU A 156 -1.02 5.76 -4.03
C LEU A 156 -0.97 5.27 -5.49
N ARG A 157 0.20 5.36 -6.14
CA ARG A 157 0.50 4.85 -7.49
C ARG A 157 1.13 3.45 -7.47
N THR A 158 0.97 2.73 -6.36
CA THR A 158 1.45 1.37 -6.12
C THR A 158 0.27 0.45 -5.81
N PRO A 159 0.21 -0.77 -6.39
CA PRO A 159 -0.85 -1.72 -6.06
C PRO A 159 -0.77 -2.15 -4.59
N THR A 160 -1.92 -2.47 -4.01
CA THR A 160 -1.98 -3.06 -2.67
C THR A 160 -1.72 -4.57 -2.71
N PHE A 161 -1.45 -5.16 -1.54
CA PHE A 161 -1.19 -6.59 -1.38
C PHE A 161 -2.30 -7.28 -0.60
N SER A 162 -2.40 -8.60 -0.75
CA SER A 162 -3.41 -9.41 -0.07
C SER A 162 -2.97 -9.74 1.34
N THR A 163 -3.84 -9.46 2.31
CA THR A 163 -3.74 -9.91 3.70
C THR A 163 -5.11 -10.32 4.21
N TRP A 164 -5.21 -10.83 5.44
CA TRP A 164 -6.48 -11.24 6.02
C TRP A 164 -7.20 -10.08 6.75
N GLN A 165 -6.45 -9.29 7.53
CA GLN A 165 -6.94 -8.16 8.34
C GLN A 165 -6.80 -6.79 7.65
N GLY A 166 -6.43 -6.77 6.37
CA GLY A 166 -6.22 -5.53 5.62
C GLY A 166 -4.74 -5.16 5.50
N ALA A 167 -4.38 -4.56 4.37
CA ALA A 167 -3.00 -4.26 4.05
C ALA A 167 -2.55 -2.98 4.76
N ILE A 168 -1.55 -3.10 5.64
CA ILE A 168 -0.93 -1.96 6.31
C ILE A 168 0.47 -1.74 5.73
N TRP A 169 0.68 -0.59 5.10
CA TRP A 169 1.98 -0.21 4.56
C TRP A 169 2.93 0.29 5.65
N LEU A 170 4.19 -0.17 5.62
CA LEU A 170 5.20 0.22 6.60
C LEU A 170 6.12 1.34 6.09
N PHE A 171 6.67 2.12 7.02
CA PHE A 171 7.59 3.23 6.80
C PHE A 171 8.94 2.97 7.48
N HIS A 172 10.00 3.52 6.89
CA HIS A 172 11.33 3.53 7.51
C HIS A 172 12.19 4.61 6.85
N CYS A 173 12.98 5.34 7.65
CA CYS A 173 13.73 6.52 7.18
C CYS A 173 12.81 7.51 6.43
N ASP A 174 11.66 7.86 7.02
CA ASP A 174 10.72 8.88 6.52
C ASP A 174 10.20 8.62 5.09
N ALA A 175 10.11 7.35 4.71
CA ALA A 175 9.61 6.93 3.41
C ALA A 175 8.83 5.61 3.51
N PRO A 176 7.80 5.41 2.65
CA PRO A 176 7.19 4.10 2.49
C PRO A 176 8.25 3.05 2.11
N MET A 177 8.17 1.88 2.72
CA MET A 177 9.05 0.76 2.40
C MET A 177 8.58 0.02 1.14
N VAL A 178 9.48 -0.76 0.54
CA VAL A 178 9.19 -1.62 -0.60
C VAL A 178 8.61 -2.94 -0.10
N PHE A 179 7.39 -3.30 -0.50
CA PHE A 179 6.81 -4.61 -0.19
C PHE A 179 7.53 -5.70 -0.99
N VAL A 180 8.08 -6.70 -0.32
CA VAL A 180 8.87 -7.79 -0.95
C VAL A 180 8.13 -9.13 -0.99
N GLY A 181 6.94 -9.22 -0.40
CA GLY A 181 6.13 -10.43 -0.37
C GLY A 181 5.94 -11.00 1.03
N GLU A 182 5.26 -12.14 1.08
CA GLU A 182 5.07 -12.92 2.30
C GLU A 182 6.24 -13.88 2.50
N TRP A 183 6.84 -13.89 3.69
CA TRP A 183 7.91 -14.83 4.03
C TRP A 183 7.36 -15.98 4.86
N LYS A 184 7.50 -17.19 4.32
CA LYS A 184 7.14 -18.43 5.00
C LYS A 184 8.30 -18.97 5.82
N ARG A 185 8.05 -20.01 6.62
CA ARG A 185 9.06 -20.66 7.45
C ARG A 185 10.29 -21.08 6.65
N GLU A 186 10.09 -21.72 5.49
CA GLU A 186 11.17 -22.19 4.64
C GLU A 186 12.04 -21.03 4.13
N GLU A 187 11.40 -19.93 3.77
CA GLU A 187 12.00 -18.68 3.28
C GLU A 187 12.88 -18.03 4.38
N LEU A 188 12.40 -18.06 5.63
CA LEU A 188 13.11 -17.58 6.81
C LEU A 188 14.32 -18.45 7.15
N LEU A 189 14.14 -19.77 7.20
CA LEU A 189 15.22 -20.72 7.48
C LEU A 189 16.32 -20.65 6.43
N ALA A 190 15.96 -20.54 5.15
CA ALA A 190 16.92 -20.38 4.07
C ALA A 190 17.77 -19.11 4.20
N ARG A 191 17.21 -18.01 4.75
CA ARG A 191 17.92 -16.75 5.00
C ARG A 191 18.78 -16.79 6.26
N ALA A 192 18.27 -17.44 7.29
CA ALA A 192 18.89 -17.48 8.60
C ALA A 192 19.96 -18.55 8.76
N GLY A 193 19.90 -19.63 7.97
CA GLY A 193 20.80 -20.78 8.02
C GLY A 193 20.42 -21.82 9.09
N ASP A 194 19.83 -21.40 10.21
CA ASP A 194 19.37 -22.27 11.30
C ASP A 194 18.16 -21.67 12.07
N ASP A 195 17.59 -22.45 12.98
CA ASP A 195 16.44 -22.04 13.81
C ASP A 195 16.77 -20.84 14.71
N ALA A 196 17.98 -20.79 15.28
CA ALA A 196 18.39 -19.71 16.16
C ALA A 196 18.51 -18.37 15.41
N GLY A 197 19.00 -18.42 14.17
CA GLY A 197 19.05 -17.31 13.24
C GLY A 197 17.66 -16.89 12.79
N ALA A 198 16.75 -17.85 12.53
CA ALA A 198 15.40 -17.54 12.10
C ALA A 198 14.65 -16.80 13.20
N ARG A 199 14.84 -17.23 14.46
CA ARG A 199 14.33 -16.50 15.63
C ARG A 199 14.84 -15.07 15.68
N ARG A 200 16.17 -14.86 15.57
CA ARG A 200 16.76 -13.52 15.57
C ARG A 200 16.18 -12.65 14.45
N LEU A 201 16.06 -13.21 13.24
CA LEU A 201 15.51 -12.52 12.09
C LEU A 201 14.05 -12.11 12.32
N VAL A 202 13.20 -12.99 12.85
CA VAL A 202 11.81 -12.65 13.17
C VAL A 202 11.74 -11.53 14.20
N THR A 203 12.55 -11.59 15.26
CA THR A 203 12.64 -10.52 16.26
C THR A 203 13.08 -9.19 15.63
N GLU A 204 14.02 -9.19 14.70
CA GLU A 204 14.46 -7.99 13.98
C GLU A 204 13.37 -7.42 13.06
N LEU A 205 12.59 -8.28 12.39
CA LEU A 205 11.52 -7.88 11.47
C LEU A 205 10.34 -7.22 12.19
N LEU A 206 9.92 -7.78 13.32
CA LEU A 206 8.74 -7.34 14.06
C LEU A 206 9.08 -6.27 15.12
N GLY A 207 10.33 -6.25 15.59
CA GLY A 207 10.76 -5.44 16.72
C GLY A 207 10.73 -6.24 18.02
N ALA A 208 11.69 -5.97 18.91
CA ALA A 208 11.85 -6.73 20.15
C ALA A 208 10.72 -6.53 21.17
N ASP A 209 10.03 -5.39 21.09
CA ASP A 209 9.01 -4.96 22.06
C ASP A 209 7.57 -5.07 21.53
N ASP A 210 7.37 -5.71 20.36
CA ASP A 210 6.00 -5.87 19.84
C ASP A 210 5.24 -6.85 20.75
N GLU A 211 4.32 -6.33 21.58
CA GLU A 211 3.54 -7.12 22.55
C GLU A 211 2.70 -8.23 21.90
N ARG A 212 2.42 -8.09 20.60
CA ARG A 212 1.73 -9.11 19.82
C ARG A 212 2.62 -10.30 19.49
N CYS A 213 3.93 -10.15 19.69
CA CYS A 213 4.91 -11.17 19.47
C CYS A 213 5.12 -12.01 20.72
N ASP A 214 4.28 -13.03 20.92
CA ASP A 214 4.59 -14.09 21.90
C ASP A 214 5.84 -14.86 21.46
N PRO A 215 6.98 -14.74 22.18
CA PRO A 215 8.22 -15.42 21.80
C PRO A 215 8.05 -16.93 21.72
N GLN A 216 7.17 -17.52 22.54
CA GLN A 216 6.92 -18.96 22.53
C GLN A 216 6.25 -19.39 21.23
N ARG A 217 5.36 -18.55 20.69
CA ARG A 217 4.66 -18.82 19.45
C ARG A 217 5.58 -18.74 18.23
N TRP A 218 6.45 -17.74 18.15
CA TRP A 218 7.44 -17.65 17.07
C TRP A 218 8.47 -18.76 17.16
N ASP A 219 8.89 -19.10 18.37
CA ASP A 219 9.76 -20.25 18.62
C ASP A 219 9.12 -21.55 18.14
N ALA A 220 7.83 -21.78 18.42
CA ALA A 220 7.09 -22.94 17.94
C ALA A 220 6.99 -22.95 16.41
N PHE A 221 6.70 -21.82 15.77
CA PHE A 221 6.67 -21.73 14.31
C PHE A 221 8.02 -22.00 13.66
N VAL A 222 9.11 -21.42 14.18
CA VAL A 222 10.45 -21.66 13.66
C VAL A 222 10.78 -23.15 13.74
N ARG A 223 10.38 -23.84 14.82
CA ARG A 223 10.50 -25.30 14.95
C ARG A 223 9.50 -26.11 14.11
N GLY A 224 8.51 -25.47 13.50
CA GLY A 224 7.46 -26.12 12.72
C GLY A 224 6.38 -26.79 13.57
N GLU A 225 6.27 -26.40 14.83
CA GLU A 225 5.28 -26.90 15.82
C GLU A 225 3.98 -26.08 15.81
N ALA A 226 3.98 -24.93 15.13
CA ALA A 226 2.83 -24.06 14.99
C ALA A 226 2.80 -23.42 13.60
N GLU A 227 1.61 -23.15 13.09
CA GLU A 227 1.43 -22.22 11.98
C GLU A 227 1.27 -20.81 12.54
N LEU A 228 1.83 -19.85 11.81
CA LEU A 228 1.53 -18.44 11.97
C LEU A 228 0.75 -18.00 10.75
N GLY A 229 -0.08 -16.98 10.89
CA GLY A 229 -0.60 -16.30 9.71
C GLY A 229 0.51 -15.56 8.96
N GLY A 230 0.12 -14.82 7.92
CA GLY A 230 1.06 -14.29 6.95
C GLY A 230 2.07 -13.28 7.53
N LEU A 231 3.36 -13.44 7.22
CA LEU A 231 4.42 -12.49 7.54
C LEU A 231 4.72 -11.60 6.32
N TYR A 232 4.07 -10.45 6.25
CA TYR A 232 4.15 -9.51 5.13
C TYR A 232 5.39 -8.64 5.25
N THR A 233 6.41 -8.94 4.46
CA THR A 233 7.75 -8.36 4.62
C THR A 233 7.96 -7.16 3.71
N PHE A 234 8.67 -6.17 4.25
CA PHE A 234 9.04 -4.92 3.59
C PHE A 234 10.55 -4.69 3.71
N ARG A 235 11.12 -3.98 2.73
CA ARG A 235 12.52 -3.54 2.71
C ARG A 235 12.58 -2.02 2.58
N CYS A 236 13.36 -1.37 3.44
CA CYS A 236 13.61 0.07 3.32
C CYS A 236 14.43 0.34 2.05
N GLY A 237 13.92 1.20 1.17
CA GLY A 237 14.63 1.57 -0.07
C GLY A 237 15.92 2.37 0.16
N ARG A 238 16.12 2.95 1.35
CA ARG A 238 17.30 3.76 1.69
C ARG A 238 18.43 2.95 2.34
N CYS A 239 18.12 2.20 3.39
CA CYS A 239 19.14 1.48 4.18
C CYS A 239 19.09 -0.05 4.03
N GLY A 240 18.10 -0.59 3.32
CA GLY A 240 17.94 -2.04 3.12
C GLY A 240 17.41 -2.81 4.33
N LYS A 241 17.15 -2.16 5.46
CA LYS A 241 16.56 -2.81 6.64
C LYS A 241 15.20 -3.42 6.30
N HIS A 242 14.94 -4.62 6.81
CA HIS A 242 13.64 -5.27 6.67
C HIS A 242 12.78 -5.04 7.91
N ARG A 243 11.46 -4.96 7.68
CA ARG A 243 10.41 -4.99 8.71
C ARG A 243 9.28 -5.87 8.19
N ALA A 244 8.44 -6.37 9.08
CA ALA A 244 7.25 -7.11 8.66
C ALA A 244 6.01 -6.67 9.44
N GLY A 245 4.88 -6.70 8.76
CA GLY A 245 3.57 -6.84 9.40
C GLY A 245 3.25 -8.32 9.53
N TRP A 246 2.37 -8.67 10.46
CA TRP A 246 1.93 -10.04 10.65
C TRP A 246 0.42 -10.06 10.90
N ASP A 247 -0.19 -11.19 10.61
CA ASP A 247 -1.63 -11.38 10.71
C ASP A 247 -1.96 -12.77 11.27
N MET A 248 -3.16 -12.93 11.83
CA MET A 248 -3.71 -14.19 12.29
C MET A 248 -4.69 -14.71 11.25
N ASP A 249 -4.46 -15.92 10.75
CA ASP A 249 -5.52 -16.70 10.07
C ASP A 249 -6.57 -17.16 11.10
#